data_AF-A0A4U6MIT5-F1
#
_entry.id   AF-A0A4U6MIT5-F1
#
_cell.length_a   1.000
_cell.length_b   1.000
_cell.length_c   1.000
_cell.angle_alpha   90.00
_cell.angle_beta   90.00
_cell.angle_gamma   90.00
#
_symmetry.space_group_name_H-M   'P 1'
#
loop_
_entity.id
_entity.type
_entity.pdbx_description
1 polymer ?
#
loop_
_entity_poly.entity_id
_entity_poly.type
_entity_poly.pdbx_seq_one_letter_code
_entity_poly.pdbx_strand_id
1 'polypeptide(L)' 'DHVEGSRERARRGELLFGTVDTWLIWKMTQGRVHVTDYTNASRTMLFNIHSLDWDDTMLDALDIPRAMLPEVRR' A
#
# COMPACT_ATOMS: atom_id res chain seq x y z
N ASP A 1 13.69 6.30 -2.07
CA ASP A 1 14.79 7.26 -2.20
C ASP A 1 15.84 6.96 -3.25
N HIS A 2 16.03 5.70 -3.68
CA HIS A 2 17.02 5.38 -4.71
C HIS A 2 16.51 5.47 -6.15
N VAL A 3 15.20 5.70 -6.34
CA VAL A 3 14.61 5.94 -7.65
C VAL A 3 14.29 7.42 -7.75
N GLU A 4 14.97 8.12 -8.65
CA GLU A 4 14.79 9.55 -8.86
C GLU A 4 13.31 9.89 -9.15
N GLY A 5 12.80 10.94 -8.50
CA GLY A 5 11.41 11.40 -8.65
C GLY A 5 10.33 10.49 -8.06
N SER A 6 10.68 9.32 -7.52
CA SER A 6 9.68 8.35 -6.98
C SER A 6 8.83 8.94 -5.86
N ARG A 7 9.43 9.72 -4.95
CA ARG A 7 8.72 10.31 -3.80
C ARG A 7 7.66 11.32 -4.24
N GLU A 8 7.98 12.19 -5.18
CA GLU A 8 7.05 13.18 -5.72
C GLU A 8 5.89 12.49 -6.47
N ARG A 9 6.21 11.49 -7.29
CA ARG A 9 5.21 10.70 -8.02
C ARG A 9 4.27 9.94 -7.09
N ALA A 10 4.79 9.38 -5.99
CA ALA A 10 3.98 8.74 -4.95
C ALA A 10 2.99 9.73 -4.32
N ARG A 11 3.45 10.95 -3.98
CA ARG A 11 2.58 12.02 -3.44
C ARG A 11 1.51 12.47 -4.43
N ARG A 12 1.81 12.44 -5.73
CA ARG A 12 0.82 12.70 -6.81
C ARG A 12 -0.11 11.51 -7.09
N GLY A 13 0.03 10.39 -6.37
CA GLY A 13 -0.80 9.19 -6.58
C GLY A 13 -0.47 8.43 -7.87
N GLU A 14 0.67 8.68 -8.50
CA GLU A 14 1.11 7.99 -9.72
C GLU A 14 1.79 6.64 -9.45
N LEU A 15 2.06 6.34 -8.18
CA LEU A 15 2.66 5.09 -7.74
C LEU A 15 1.72 4.40 -6.77
N LEU A 16 1.65 3.08 -6.91
CA LEU A 16 0.94 2.19 -6.01
C LEU A 16 1.93 1.27 -5.31
N PHE A 17 1.68 1.02 -4.03
CA PHE A 17 2.31 -0.02 -3.25
C PHE A 17 1.44 -1.29 -3.28
N GLY A 18 2.06 -2.46 -3.18
CA GLY A 18 1.33 -3.71 -3.05
C GLY A 18 2.25 -4.87 -2.74
N THR A 19 1.79 -5.78 -1.89
CA THR A 19 2.35 -7.13 -1.78
C THR A 19 2.03 -7.94 -3.03
N VAL A 20 2.54 -9.17 -3.13
CA VAL A 20 2.43 -9.99 -4.35
C VAL A 20 0.97 -10.27 -4.73
N ASP A 21 0.09 -10.50 -3.75
CA ASP A 21 -1.35 -10.66 -3.94
C ASP A 21 -1.98 -9.41 -4.57
N THR A 22 -1.69 -8.21 -4.04
CA THR A 22 -2.15 -6.94 -4.61
C THR A 22 -1.69 -6.76 -6.05
N TRP A 23 -0.42 -7.05 -6.33
CA TRP A 23 0.12 -6.93 -7.68
C TRP A 23 -0.59 -7.88 -8.66
N LEU A 24 -0.81 -9.13 -8.26
CA LEU A 24 -1.52 -10.10 -9.10
C LEU A 24 -2.97 -9.67 -9.35
N ILE A 25 -3.70 -9.26 -8.32
CA ILE A 25 -5.08 -8.77 -8.46
C ILE A 25 -5.14 -7.53 -9.36
N TRP A 26 -4.23 -6.58 -9.17
CA TRP A 26 -4.13 -5.38 -10.00
C TRP A 26 -3.92 -5.73 -11.47
N LYS A 27 -2.99 -6.65 -11.76
CA LYS A 27 -2.72 -7.11 -13.13
C LYS A 27 -3.89 -7.89 -13.72
N MET A 28 -4.51 -8.80 -12.96
CA MET A 28 -5.64 -9.60 -13.43
C MET A 28 -6.90 -8.76 -13.69
N THR A 29 -7.07 -7.67 -12.94
CA THR A 29 -8.20 -6.76 -13.09
C THR A 29 -7.92 -5.61 -14.05
N GLN A 30 -6.77 -5.60 -14.72
CA GLN A 30 -6.36 -4.53 -15.65
C GLN A 30 -6.33 -3.15 -14.97
N GLY A 31 -5.90 -3.10 -13.71
CA GLY A 31 -5.78 -1.87 -12.93
C GLY A 31 -7.08 -1.35 -12.34
N ARG A 32 -8.14 -2.17 -12.29
CA ARG A 32 -9.44 -1.74 -11.74
C ARG A 32 -9.55 -1.96 -10.23
N VAL A 33 -8.79 -2.89 -9.66
CA VAL A 33 -8.91 -3.29 -8.26
C VAL A 33 -7.53 -3.29 -7.60
N HIS A 34 -7.38 -2.46 -6.57
CA HIS A 34 -6.15 -2.31 -5.78
C HIS A 34 -6.43 -2.68 -4.32
N VAL A 35 -6.27 -3.97 -4.00
CA VAL A 35 -6.67 -4.53 -2.71
C VAL A 35 -5.62 -5.51 -2.18
N THR A 36 -5.64 -5.75 -0.88
CA THR A 36 -4.91 -6.83 -0.19
C THR A 36 -5.81 -7.44 0.88
N ASP A 37 -5.45 -8.59 1.44
CA ASP A 37 -6.16 -9.17 2.57
C ASP A 37 -5.48 -8.88 3.92
N TYR A 38 -6.17 -9.15 5.03
CA TYR A 38 -5.61 -8.97 6.37
C TYR A 38 -4.31 -9.76 6.59
N THR A 39 -4.21 -10.98 6.05
CA THR A 39 -3.04 -11.81 6.29
C THR A 39 -1.80 -11.21 5.63
N ASN A 40 -1.89 -10.77 4.37
CA ASN A 40 -0.78 -10.08 3.69
C ASN A 40 -0.51 -8.69 4.29
N ALA A 41 -1.54 -7.89 4.57
CA ALA A 41 -1.39 -6.56 5.17
C ALA A 41 -0.60 -6.63 6.49
N SER A 42 -0.88 -7.62 7.34
CA SER A 42 -0.18 -7.82 8.62
C SER A 42 1.33 -8.06 8.49
N ARG A 43 1.84 -8.41 7.30
CA ARG A 43 3.28 -8.69 7.05
C ARG A 43 4.06 -7.46 6.60
N THR A 44 3.38 -6.33 6.40
CA THR A 44 3.97 -5.10 5.85
C THR A 44 4.69 -4.24 6.88
N MET A 45 4.49 -4.47 8.19
CA MET A 45 4.85 -3.54 9.28
C MET A 45 4.06 -2.22 9.29
N LEU A 46 3.27 -1.94 8.24
CA LEU A 46 2.49 -0.71 8.09
C LEU A 46 1.04 -0.85 8.56
N PHE A 47 0.61 -2.07 8.89
CA PHE A 47 -0.78 -2.40 9.22
C PHE A 47 -0.93 -2.67 10.73
N ASN A 48 -1.84 -1.96 11.37
CA ASN A 48 -2.16 -2.15 12.78
C ASN A 48 -3.15 -3.31 12.93
N ILE A 49 -2.68 -4.42 13.50
CA ILE A 49 -3.47 -5.66 13.65
C ILE A 49 -4.60 -5.56 14.67
N HIS A 50 -4.64 -4.52 15.51
CA HIS A 50 -5.70 -4.31 16.49
C HIS A 50 -6.85 -3.48 15.93
N SER A 51 -6.54 -2.37 15.23
CA SER A 51 -7.54 -1.54 14.57
C SER A 51 -7.99 -2.08 13.21
N LEU A 52 -7.22 -3.02 12.65
CA LEU A 52 -7.40 -3.58 11.31
C LEU A 52 -7.35 -2.51 10.21
N ASP A 53 -6.45 -1.55 10.36
CA ASP A 53 -6.23 -0.48 9.39
C ASP A 53 -4.73 -0.15 9.24
N TRP A 54 -4.37 0.57 8.19
CA TRP A 54 -3.03 1.12 8.04
C TRP A 54 -2.70 2.08 9.19
N ASP A 55 -1.50 1.94 9.75
CA ASP A 55 -1.04 2.67 10.94
C ASP A 55 -0.40 4.00 10.55
N ASP A 56 -1.13 5.10 10.77
CA ASP A 56 -0.66 6.44 10.39
C ASP A 56 0.69 6.82 11.06
N THR A 57 0.97 6.33 12.27
CA THR A 57 2.25 6.59 12.94
C THR A 57 3.41 5.94 12.18
N MET A 58 3.21 4.69 11.72
CA MET A 58 4.21 3.99 10.91
C MET A 58 4.36 4.62 9.52
N LEU A 59 3.25 5.04 8.91
CA LEU A 59 3.29 5.72 7.60
C LEU A 59 4.05 7.05 7.68
N ASP A 60 3.80 7.86 8.71
CA ASP A 60 4.50 9.12 8.93
C ASP A 60 5.98 8.89 9.24
N ALA A 61 6.31 7.91 10.09
CA ALA A 61 7.69 7.58 10.45
C ALA A 61 8.54 7.14 9.25
N LEU A 62 7.91 6.55 8.23
CA LEU A 62 8.56 6.07 7.01
C LEU A 62 8.36 7.01 5.80
N ASP A 63 7.65 8.13 5.97
CA ASP A 63 7.23 9.08 4.93
C ASP A 63 6.56 8.37 3.72
N ILE A 64 5.56 7.54 4.02
CA ILE A 64 4.78 6.78 3.03
C ILE A 64 3.41 7.44 2.83
N PRO A 65 3.10 7.95 1.63
CA PRO A 65 1.78 8.50 1.34
C PRO A 65 0.69 7.42 1.43
N ARG A 66 -0.26 7.57 2.36
CA ARG A 66 -1.36 6.60 2.56
C ARG A 66 -2.14 6.28 1.28
N ALA A 67 -2.30 7.26 0.38
CA ALA A 67 -3.01 7.10 -0.89
C ALA A 67 -2.40 6.04 -1.84
N MET A 68 -1.16 5.62 -1.60
CA MET A 68 -0.52 4.58 -2.41
C MET A 68 -0.83 3.16 -1.95
N LEU A 69 -1.43 2.98 -0.76
CA LEU A 69 -1.66 1.67 -0.16
C LEU A 69 -2.96 1.05 -0.68
N PRO A 70 -3.02 -0.28 -0.86
CA PRO A 70 -4.23 -0.96 -1.27
C PRO A 70 -5.31 -0.91 -0.19
N GLU A 71 -6.57 -1.04 -0.60
CA GLU A 71 -7.67 -1.26 0.34
C GLU A 71 -7.56 -2.66 0.95
N VAL A 72 -7.63 -2.76 2.28
CA VAL A 72 -7.56 -4.04 2.98
C VAL A 72 -8.95 -4.66 3.07
N ARG A 73 -9.10 -5.90 2.61
CA ARG A 73 -10.36 -6.66 2.59
C ARG A 73 -10.23 -7.98 3.36
N ARG A 74 -11.37 -8.55 3.73
CA ARG A 74 -11.44 -9.89 4.34
C ARG A 74 -11.54 -10.98 3.28
#